data_AF-A0A439V304-F1
#
_entry.id   AF-A0A439V304-F1
#
_cell.length_a   1.000
_cell.length_b   1.000
_cell.length_c   1.000
_cell.angle_alpha   90.00
_cell.angle_beta   90.00
_cell.angle_gamma   90.00
#
_symmetry.space_group_name_H-M   'P 1'
#
loop_
_entity.id
_entity.type
_entity.pdbx_description
1 polymer ?
#
loop_
_entity_poly.entity_id
_entity_poly.type
_entity_poly.pdbx_seq_one_letter_code
_entity_poly.pdbx_strand_id
1 'polypeptide(L)'
;MKNVAERLIAVAGQSPEMEAWISRQLMAGQKPSQILSELDGADAMLDRACHFISRDLRIDIALTTSLVFAWVFVTVGCLPS
;
A
#
# COMPACT_ATOMS: atom_id res chain seq x y z
N MET A 1 -28.28 -7.86 4.76
CA MET A 1 -27.40 -7.02 5.61
C MET A 1 -26.13 -7.83 5.85
N LYS A 2 -24.98 -7.44 5.31
CA LYS A 2 -23.73 -8.18 5.59
C LYS A 2 -23.36 -7.96 7.04
N ASN A 3 -23.21 -9.03 7.82
CA ASN A 3 -22.98 -8.92 9.26
C ASN A 3 -21.55 -8.39 9.53
N VAL A 4 -21.33 -7.76 10.68
CA VAL A 4 -20.02 -7.27 11.13
C VAL A 4 -18.95 -8.37 11.05
N ALA A 5 -19.32 -9.60 11.39
CA ALA A 5 -18.42 -10.76 11.29
C ALA A 5 -17.97 -11.04 9.84
N GLU A 6 -18.89 -11.02 8.87
CA GLU A 6 -18.54 -11.26 7.45
C GLU A 6 -17.59 -10.18 6.92
N ARG A 7 -17.77 -8.93 7.34
CA ARG A 7 -16.86 -7.84 6.98
C ARG A 7 -15.46 -8.04 7.57
N LEU A 8 -15.37 -8.46 8.83
CA LEU A 8 -14.06 -8.75 9.45
C LEU A 8 -13.36 -9.93 8.78
N ILE A 9 -14.10 -10.99 8.44
CA ILE A 9 -13.55 -12.14 7.70
C ILE A 9 -13.05 -11.69 6.33
N ALA A 10 -13.82 -10.86 5.62
CA ALA A 10 -13.40 -10.33 4.33
C ALA A 10 -12.13 -9.48 4.44
N VAL A 11 -11.94 -8.70 5.51
CA VAL A 11 -10.72 -7.89 5.73
C VAL A 11 -9.54 -8.74 6.19
N ALA A 12 -9.75 -9.69 7.09
CA ALA A 12 -8.73 -10.65 7.51
C ALA A 12 -8.20 -11.47 6.32
N GLY A 13 -9.08 -11.85 5.39
CA GLY A 13 -8.71 -12.56 4.17
C GLY A 13 -7.91 -11.75 3.15
N GLN A 14 -7.77 -10.43 3.30
CA GLN A 14 -6.98 -9.60 2.38
C GLN A 14 -5.47 -9.71 2.63
N SER A 15 -5.05 -9.88 3.89
CA SER A 15 -3.64 -9.97 4.24
C SER A 15 -3.43 -10.66 5.60
N PRO A 16 -2.41 -11.52 5.73
CA PRO A 16 -2.07 -12.17 7.00
C PRO A 16 -1.70 -11.18 8.11
N GLU A 17 -1.21 -9.99 7.75
CA GLU A 17 -0.88 -8.94 8.72
C GLU A 17 -2.15 -8.30 9.31
N MET A 18 -3.19 -8.16 8.48
CA MET A 18 -4.50 -7.66 8.88
C MET A 18 -5.20 -8.65 9.82
N GLU A 19 -5.14 -9.94 9.50
CA GLU A 19 -5.63 -11.03 10.36
C GLU A 19 -4.97 -11.02 11.74
N ALA A 20 -3.63 -10.89 11.79
CA ALA A 20 -2.87 -10.84 13.04
C ALA A 20 -3.19 -9.58 13.86
N TRP A 21 -3.43 -8.44 13.21
CA TRP A 21 -3.86 -7.22 13.89
C TRP A 21 -5.30 -7.34 14.43
N ILE A 22 -6.26 -7.83 13.63
CA ILE A 22 -7.65 -8.06 14.06
C ILE A 22 -7.67 -9.03 15.26
N SER A 23 -6.91 -10.11 15.19
CA SER A 23 -6.80 -11.10 16.28
C SER A 23 -6.30 -10.46 17.58
N ARG A 24 -5.28 -9.60 17.50
CA ARG A 24 -4.77 -8.85 18.68
C ARG A 24 -5.83 -7.94 19.29
N GLN A 25 -6.62 -7.23 18.47
CA GLN A 25 -7.69 -6.37 18.96
C GLN A 25 -8.81 -7.19 19.63
N LEU A 26 -9.21 -8.30 19.01
CA LEU A 26 -10.22 -9.20 19.59
C LEU A 26 -9.75 -9.76 20.94
N MET A 27 -8.48 -10.16 21.06
CA MET A 27 -7.89 -10.60 22.33
C MET A 27 -7.82 -9.48 23.38
N ALA A 28 -7.66 -8.22 22.95
CA ALA A 28 -7.71 -7.05 23.83
C ALA A 28 -9.15 -6.68 24.27
N GLY A 29 -10.18 -7.42 23.84
CA GLY A 29 -11.57 -7.17 24.20
C GLY A 29 -12.22 -6.02 23.42
N GLN A 30 -11.59 -5.57 22.33
CA GLN A 30 -12.16 -4.56 21.43
C GLN A 30 -13.41 -5.11 20.72
N LYS A 31 -14.40 -4.23 20.51
CA LYS A 31 -15.65 -4.61 19.85
C LYS A 31 -15.42 -4.76 18.35
N PRO A 32 -15.93 -5.83 17.71
CA PRO A 32 -15.83 -6.06 16.26
C PRO A 32 -16.22 -4.85 15.39
N SER A 33 -17.27 -4.13 15.77
CA SER A 33 -17.72 -2.92 15.05
C SER A 33 -16.72 -1.76 15.12
N GLN A 34 -16.01 -1.66 16.25
CA GLN A 34 -15.03 -0.59 16.49
C GLN A 34 -13.73 -0.85 15.73
N ILE A 35 -13.28 -2.11 15.71
CA ILE A 35 -12.18 -2.59 14.87
C ILE A 35 -12.44 -2.27 13.40
N LEU A 36 -13.67 -2.50 12.91
CA LEU A 36 -14.04 -2.15 11.53
C LEU A 36 -14.02 -0.63 11.27
N SER A 37 -14.43 0.20 12.22
CA SER A 37 -14.38 1.65 12.06
C SER A 37 -12.94 2.18 12.02
N GLU A 38 -12.04 1.60 12.82
CA GLU A 38 -10.61 1.94 12.79
C GLU A 38 -9.96 1.49 11.47
N LEU A 39 -10.31 0.30 10.97
CA LEU A 39 -9.87 -0.18 9.66
C LEU A 39 -10.34 0.72 8.53
N ASP A 40 -11.62 1.09 8.51
CA ASP A 40 -12.19 1.95 7.47
C ASP A 40 -11.51 3.33 7.43
N GLY A 41 -11.20 3.89 8.61
CA GLY A 41 -10.45 5.14 8.73
C GLY A 41 -8.98 5.02 8.32
N ALA A 42 -8.31 3.93 8.70
CA ALA A 42 -6.93 3.65 8.33
C ALA A 42 -6.79 3.39 6.82
N ASP A 43 -7.72 2.64 6.23
CA ASP A 43 -7.77 2.33 4.80
C ASP A 43 -8.04 3.59 3.98
N ALA A 44 -8.95 4.47 4.42
CA ALA A 44 -9.18 5.76 3.76
C ALA A 44 -7.95 6.70 3.82
N MET A 45 -7.19 6.66 4.93
CA MET A 45 -5.95 7.42 5.06
C MET A 45 -4.82 6.81 4.22
N LEU A 46 -4.72 5.48 4.20
CA LEU A 46 -3.73 4.75 3.42
C LEU A 46 -4.02 4.87 1.92
N ASP A 47 -5.28 4.80 1.48
CA ASP A 47 -5.68 5.00 0.09
C ASP A 47 -5.34 6.42 -0.38
N ARG A 48 -5.59 7.43 0.48
CA ARG A 48 -5.22 8.81 0.17
C ARG A 48 -3.69 9.00 0.13
N ALA A 49 -2.96 8.37 1.03
CA ALA A 49 -1.50 8.38 1.05
C ALA A 49 -0.91 7.63 -0.16
N CYS A 50 -1.41 6.43 -0.47
CA CYS A 50 -1.03 5.63 -1.64
C CYS A 50 -1.37 6.34 -2.94
N HIS A 51 -2.52 7.02 -3.04
CA HIS A 51 -2.84 7.84 -4.21
C HIS A 51 -1.83 8.98 -4.39
N PHE A 52 -1.32 9.55 -3.29
CA PHE A 52 -0.29 10.58 -3.32
C PHE A 52 1.10 9.99 -3.65
N ILE A 53 1.52 8.93 -2.96
CA ILE A 53 2.81 8.25 -3.12
C ILE A 53 2.91 7.57 -4.48
N SER A 54 1.85 6.94 -4.98
CA SER A 54 1.81 6.31 -6.30
C SER A 54 2.04 7.34 -7.42
N ARG A 55 1.59 8.58 -7.21
CA ARG A 55 1.84 9.68 -8.14
C ARG A 55 3.30 10.13 -8.12
N ASP A 56 3.90 10.21 -6.93
CA ASP A 56 5.30 10.60 -6.73
C ASP A 56 6.27 9.51 -7.23
N LEU A 57 6.01 8.25 -6.87
CA LEU A 57 6.81 7.10 -7.25
C LEU A 57 6.79 6.84 -8.76
N ARG A 58 5.65 7.07 -9.43
CA ARG A 58 5.58 6.93 -10.90
C ARG A 58 6.40 7.99 -11.63
N ILE A 59 6.53 9.20 -11.06
CA ILE A 59 7.37 10.26 -11.60
C ILE A 59 8.86 9.91 -11.39
N ASP A 60 9.22 9.42 -10.19
CA ASP A 60 10.60 9.03 -9.87
C ASP A 60 11.07 7.87 -10.75
N ILE A 61 10.28 6.79 -10.87
CA ILE A 61 10.61 5.63 -11.72
C ILE A 61 10.78 6.03 -13.20
N ALA A 62 9.93 6.93 -13.70
CA ALA A 62 10.05 7.41 -15.09
C ALA A 62 11.34 8.22 -15.30
N LEU A 63 11.71 9.06 -14.33
CA LEU A 63 12.94 9.85 -14.35
C LEU A 63 14.17 8.97 -14.25
N THR A 64 14.21 8.01 -13.32
CA THR A 64 15.30 7.04 -13.17
C THR A 64 15.46 6.21 -14.44
N THR A 65 14.37 5.69 -15.01
CA THR A 65 14.41 4.88 -16.24
C THR A 65 14.96 5.69 -17.41
N SER A 66 14.51 6.93 -17.59
CA SER A 66 14.99 7.81 -18.65
C SER A 66 16.46 8.20 -18.47
N LEU A 67 16.90 8.37 -17.22
CA LEU A 67 18.28 8.75 -16.90
C LEU A 67 19.25 7.58 -17.09
N VAL A 68 18.86 6.35 -16.71
CA VAL A 68 19.63 5.13 -17.02
C VAL A 68 19.73 4.91 -18.53
N PHE A 69 18.63 5.13 -19.27
CA PHE A 69 18.63 5.03 -20.72
C PHE A 69 19.55 6.05 -21.38
N ALA A 70 19.50 7.31 -20.93
CA ALA A 70 20.43 8.36 -21.39
C ALA A 70 21.89 8.02 -21.02
N TRP A 71 22.13 7.43 -19.84
CA TRP A 71 23.45 7.02 -19.39
C TRP A 71 24.09 5.98 -20.31
N VAL A 72 23.31 5.01 -20.81
CA VAL A 72 23.78 4.02 -21.80
C VAL A 72 24.32 4.72 -23.05
N PHE A 73 23.63 5.74 -23.57
CA PHE A 73 24.09 6.50 -24.73
C PHE A 73 25.34 7.33 -24.45
N VAL A 74 25.48 7.89 -23.25
CA VAL A 74 26.72 8.58 -22.85
C VAL A 74 27.90 7.60 -22.81
N THR A 75 27.70 6.38 -22.30
CA THR A 75 28.79 5.39 -22.24
C THR A 75 29.21 4.84 -23.61
N VAL A 76 28.29 4.76 -24.57
CA VAL A 76 28.57 4.25 -25.93
C VAL A 76 29.06 5.37 -26.86
N GLY A 77 28.52 6.59 -26.71
CA GLY A 77 28.90 7.76 -27.51
C GLY A 77 30.15 8.49 -27.03
N CYS A 78 30.61 8.23 -25.80
CA CYS A 78 31.87 8.77 -25.25
C CYS A 78 33.02 7.77 -25.34
N LEU A 79 33.04 6.94 -26.39
CA LEU A 79 34.26 6.27 -26.83
C LEU A 79 34.90 7.18 -27.89
N PRO A 80 36.00 7.89 -27.60
CA PRO A 80 36.73 8.61 -28.63
C PRO A 80 37.29 7.56 -29.61
N SER A 81 36.80 7.57 -30.86
CA SER A 81 37.53 7.00 -32.01
C SER A 81 38.80 7.79 -32.25
#